data_AF-A0A1V9A172-F1
#
_entry.id   AF-A0A1V9A172-F1
#
_cell.length_a   1.000
_cell.length_b   1.000
_cell.length_c   1.000
_cell.angle_alpha   90.00
_cell.angle_beta   90.00
_cell.angle_gamma   90.00
#
_symmetry.space_group_name_H-M   'P 1'
#
loop_
_entity.id
_entity.type
_entity.pdbx_description
1 polymer ?
#
loop_
_entity_poly.entity_id
_entity_poly.type
_entity_poly.pdbx_seq_one_letter_code
_entity_poly.pdbx_strand_id
1 'polypeptide(L)'
;MLDYIASSGFTFEPWQVATFVTALRTKPFVILAGISGTGKTKLPQLVAEATGVEVVIVPVRPDWTDSGDLLGYERLSGEFVPGSLLMLCEEALKTPDKQFFFVLDEMNVARVEYYFAEVLSVMETRRRTTGGIVSKPLNPSAPDDGGVNWGSVYLPANVSLIGTVNMDETTHGFSRKVLDRAFVLELSEVDLANYPSKSTAAVPVASWGAIAWMPNYLQLSDIDAPETNTAVTEAVNALVRANESLQPAQLQVGYRVRDEVALFCLNATEQSEYFVDRAETVLAPLDLCLSMKVLPRIQGGGAFIRDVLNDFASWTLPNQSEAGASESPSGFGLTHERVKLMQNRLDHTGFTSYWV
;
A
#
# COMPACT_ATOMS: atom_id res chain seq x y z
N MET A 1 -1.41 19.90 1.42
CA MET A 1 -2.15 18.66 1.07
C MET A 1 -3.24 18.36 2.10
N LEU A 2 -2.92 18.17 3.37
CA LEU A 2 -3.93 17.93 4.43
C LEU A 2 -5.01 19.03 4.49
N ASP A 3 -4.60 20.30 4.46
CA ASP A 3 -5.53 21.43 4.43
C ASP A 3 -6.45 21.42 3.20
N TYR A 4 -5.93 20.98 2.04
CA TYR A 4 -6.72 20.87 0.81
C TYR A 4 -7.79 19.78 0.95
N ILE A 5 -7.40 18.62 1.46
CA ILE A 5 -8.30 17.49 1.73
C ILE A 5 -9.42 17.92 2.69
N ALA A 6 -9.06 18.58 3.80
CA ALA A 6 -10.02 19.10 4.77
C ALA A 6 -10.95 20.15 4.15
N SER A 7 -10.40 21.11 3.38
CA SER A 7 -11.20 22.14 2.69
C SER A 7 -12.18 21.57 1.67
N SER A 8 -11.87 20.41 1.08
CA SER A 8 -12.73 19.69 0.14
C SER A 8 -13.92 18.99 0.82
N GLY A 9 -13.98 19.02 2.16
CA GLY A 9 -15.05 18.41 2.95
C GLY A 9 -14.83 16.93 3.25
N PHE A 10 -13.59 16.44 3.17
CA PHE A 10 -13.23 15.07 3.51
C PHE A 10 -12.39 15.04 4.78
N THR A 11 -12.66 14.03 5.60
CA THR A 11 -11.97 13.82 6.87
C THR A 11 -11.13 12.56 6.76
N PHE A 12 -9.81 12.76 6.68
CA PHE A 12 -8.81 11.72 6.92
C PHE A 12 -7.95 12.14 8.11
N GLU A 13 -7.40 11.16 8.81
CA GLU A 13 -6.36 11.39 9.80
C GLU A 13 -5.04 11.78 9.11
N PRO A 14 -4.21 12.66 9.70
CA PRO A 14 -2.92 13.02 9.13
C PRO A 14 -2.05 11.79 8.84
N TRP A 15 -1.99 10.84 9.78
CA TRP A 15 -1.23 9.61 9.62
C TRP A 15 -1.70 8.74 8.44
N GLN A 16 -3.00 8.75 8.10
CA GLN A 16 -3.52 7.97 6.95
C GLN A 16 -2.96 8.50 5.64
N VAL A 17 -2.95 9.82 5.47
CA VAL A 17 -2.41 10.47 4.28
C VAL A 17 -0.89 10.34 4.22
N ALA A 18 -0.20 10.51 5.36
CA ALA A 18 1.24 10.31 5.46
C ALA A 18 1.64 8.86 5.11
N THR A 19 0.88 7.88 5.61
CA THR A 19 1.08 6.46 5.33
C THR A 19 0.87 6.15 3.86
N PHE A 20 -0.20 6.67 3.24
CA PHE A 20 -0.46 6.50 1.81
C PHE A 20 0.69 7.01 0.94
N VAL A 21 1.16 8.25 1.19
CA VAL A 21 2.28 8.84 0.46
C VAL A 21 3.59 8.08 0.69
N THR A 22 3.89 7.75 1.95
CA THR A 22 5.11 7.01 2.31
C THR A 22 5.12 5.60 1.70
N ALA A 23 3.97 4.93 1.67
CA ALA A 23 3.84 3.62 1.05
C ALA A 23 4.10 3.68 -0.45
N LEU A 24 3.54 4.67 -1.16
CA LEU A 24 3.80 4.89 -2.59
C LEU A 24 5.26 5.23 -2.89
N ARG A 25 5.91 6.01 -2.02
CA ARG A 25 7.35 6.30 -2.09
C ARG A 25 8.22 5.09 -1.75
N THR A 26 7.67 4.05 -1.13
CA THR A 26 8.42 2.85 -0.80
C THR A 26 8.24 1.77 -1.87
N LYS A 27 7.00 1.58 -2.33
CA LYS A 27 6.64 0.59 -3.36
C LYS A 27 5.50 1.14 -4.22
N PRO A 28 5.50 0.92 -5.55
CA PRO A 28 4.53 1.57 -6.43
C PRO A 28 3.15 0.87 -6.38
N PHE A 29 2.82 0.14 -5.31
CA PHE A 29 1.54 -0.56 -5.19
C PHE A 29 1.01 -0.51 -3.76
N VAL A 30 -0.17 0.11 -3.61
CA VAL A 30 -0.90 0.23 -2.36
C VAL A 30 -2.32 -0.28 -2.56
N ILE A 31 -2.85 -0.98 -1.56
CA ILE A 31 -4.24 -1.40 -1.49
C ILE A 31 -4.91 -0.60 -0.38
N LEU A 32 -6.06 0.00 -0.68
CA LEU A 32 -6.92 0.70 0.26
C LEU A 32 -8.11 -0.21 0.58
N ALA A 33 -8.21 -0.65 1.81
CA ALA A 33 -9.22 -1.58 2.30
C ALA A 33 -10.14 -0.90 3.32
N GLY A 34 -11.43 -1.22 3.33
CA GLY A 34 -12.38 -0.68 4.31
C GLY A 34 -13.82 -0.93 3.90
N ILE A 35 -14.77 -0.59 4.78
CA ILE A 35 -16.20 -0.67 4.47
C ILE A 35 -16.60 0.35 3.39
N SER A 36 -17.74 0.15 2.75
CA SER A 36 -18.24 1.12 1.77
C SER A 36 -18.40 2.53 2.38
N GLY A 37 -18.08 3.56 1.61
CA GLY A 37 -18.22 4.96 2.04
C GLY A 37 -17.04 5.57 2.82
N THR A 38 -15.94 4.83 3.09
CA THR A 38 -14.77 5.36 3.82
C THR A 38 -13.77 6.16 2.98
N GLY A 39 -14.14 6.53 1.75
CA GLY A 39 -13.33 7.39 0.91
C GLY A 39 -12.11 6.73 0.24
N LYS A 40 -12.06 5.40 0.14
CA LYS A 40 -10.95 4.64 -0.49
C LYS A 40 -10.60 5.14 -1.89
N THR A 41 -11.58 5.31 -2.77
CA THR A 41 -11.38 5.83 -4.13
C THR A 41 -11.13 7.35 -4.13
N LYS A 42 -11.60 8.06 -3.10
CA LYS A 42 -11.50 9.52 -3.00
C LYS A 42 -10.17 10.00 -2.42
N LEU A 43 -9.52 9.23 -1.56
CA LEU A 43 -8.17 9.52 -1.04
C LEU A 43 -7.14 9.75 -2.18
N PRO A 44 -6.92 8.83 -3.14
CA PRO A 44 -5.97 9.04 -4.22
C PRO A 44 -6.37 10.22 -5.12
N GLN A 45 -7.67 10.45 -5.34
CA GLN A 45 -8.17 11.60 -6.10
C GLN A 45 -7.83 12.92 -5.40
N LEU A 46 -8.12 13.04 -4.10
CA LEU A 46 -7.85 14.28 -3.35
C LEU A 46 -6.37 14.55 -3.19
N VAL A 47 -5.57 13.51 -2.95
CA VAL A 47 -4.10 13.63 -2.94
C VAL A 47 -3.62 14.12 -4.29
N ALA A 48 -4.15 13.57 -5.39
CA ALA A 48 -3.77 13.98 -6.72
C ALA A 48 -4.17 15.41 -7.06
N GLU A 49 -5.41 15.81 -6.76
CA GLU A 49 -5.90 17.19 -6.86
C GLU A 49 -5.01 18.17 -6.07
N ALA A 50 -4.55 17.76 -4.88
CA ALA A 50 -3.71 18.57 -4.01
C ALA A 50 -2.23 18.65 -4.43
N THR A 51 -1.77 17.76 -5.32
CA THR A 51 -0.35 17.58 -5.67
C THR A 51 -0.06 17.72 -7.18
N GLY A 52 -1.09 17.80 -8.03
CA GLY A 52 -0.96 17.88 -9.48
C GLY A 52 -0.69 16.54 -10.18
N VAL A 53 -0.99 15.42 -9.51
CA VAL A 53 -0.88 14.07 -10.08
C VAL A 53 -2.03 13.81 -11.06
N GLU A 54 -1.76 13.13 -12.16
CA GLU A 54 -2.79 12.67 -13.10
C GLU A 54 -3.39 11.36 -12.61
N VAL A 55 -4.73 11.21 -12.62
CA VAL A 55 -5.40 10.01 -12.11
C VAL A 55 -6.21 9.33 -13.21
N VAL A 56 -6.00 8.03 -13.37
CA VAL A 56 -6.86 7.14 -14.16
C VAL A 56 -7.51 6.15 -13.22
N ILE A 57 -8.84 6.12 -13.21
CA ILE A 57 -9.62 5.18 -12.41
C ILE A 57 -10.25 4.17 -13.35
N VAL A 58 -10.00 2.89 -13.08
CA VAL A 58 -10.51 1.77 -13.86
C VAL A 58 -11.32 0.86 -12.94
N PRO A 59 -12.65 0.80 -13.10
CA PRO A 59 -13.47 -0.14 -12.35
C PRO A 59 -13.19 -1.57 -12.83
N VAL A 60 -12.82 -2.45 -11.90
CA VAL A 60 -12.59 -3.86 -12.20
C VAL A 60 -13.92 -4.56 -12.40
N ARG A 61 -13.99 -5.44 -13.40
CA ARG A 61 -15.20 -6.20 -13.72
C ARG A 61 -15.06 -7.67 -13.31
N PRO A 62 -16.16 -8.35 -12.94
CA PRO A 62 -16.12 -9.75 -12.53
C PRO A 62 -15.58 -10.72 -13.61
N ASP A 63 -15.68 -10.35 -14.89
CA ASP A 63 -15.25 -11.15 -16.04
C ASP A 63 -13.76 -11.02 -16.36
N TRP A 64 -13.00 -10.23 -15.59
CA TRP A 64 -11.55 -10.13 -15.74
C TRP A 64 -10.85 -11.43 -15.30
N THR A 65 -10.46 -12.25 -16.27
CA THR A 65 -9.84 -13.56 -16.04
C THR A 65 -8.34 -13.62 -16.37
N ASP A 66 -7.80 -12.64 -17.09
CA ASP A 66 -6.40 -12.54 -17.47
C ASP A 66 -5.96 -11.07 -17.60
N SER A 67 -4.69 -10.84 -17.96
CA SER A 67 -4.13 -9.50 -18.00
C SER A 67 -4.53 -8.67 -19.23
N GLY A 68 -5.41 -9.16 -20.11
CA GLY A 68 -5.79 -8.52 -21.35
C GLY A 68 -6.39 -7.12 -21.19
N ASP A 69 -7.28 -6.90 -20.22
CA ASP A 69 -7.88 -5.57 -19.98
C ASP A 69 -6.85 -4.50 -19.53
N LEU A 70 -5.74 -4.93 -18.92
CA LEU A 70 -4.68 -4.05 -18.44
C LEU A 70 -3.53 -3.91 -19.43
N LEU A 71 -3.14 -5.01 -20.08
CA LEU A 71 -1.93 -5.14 -20.87
C LEU A 71 -2.18 -5.33 -22.38
N GLY A 72 -3.44 -5.43 -22.77
CA GLY A 72 -3.90 -5.55 -24.14
C GLY A 72 -4.01 -6.98 -24.64
N TYR A 73 -4.76 -7.14 -25.73
CA TYR A 73 -5.02 -8.42 -26.39
C TYR A 73 -5.20 -8.22 -27.90
N GLU A 74 -5.01 -9.28 -28.67
CA GLU A 74 -5.29 -9.30 -30.10
C GLU A 74 -6.73 -9.78 -30.35
N ARG A 75 -7.50 -9.02 -31.13
CA ARG A 75 -8.83 -9.44 -31.57
C ARG A 75 -8.70 -10.55 -32.62
N LEU A 76 -9.79 -11.28 -32.85
CA LEU A 76 -9.87 -12.26 -33.96
C LEU A 76 -9.63 -11.64 -35.34
N SER A 77 -9.80 -10.31 -35.48
CA SER A 77 -9.48 -9.56 -36.69
C SER A 77 -7.97 -9.32 -36.90
N GLY A 78 -7.13 -9.67 -35.93
CA GLY A 78 -5.69 -9.37 -35.92
C GLY A 78 -5.34 -7.97 -35.39
N GLU A 79 -6.35 -7.18 -34.98
CA GLU A 79 -6.15 -5.85 -34.40
C GLU A 79 -5.73 -5.97 -32.93
N PHE A 80 -4.62 -5.33 -32.56
CA PHE A 80 -4.21 -5.24 -31.16
C PHE A 80 -4.96 -4.12 -30.45
N VAL A 81 -5.53 -4.45 -29.30
CA VAL A 81 -6.20 -3.48 -28.42
C VAL A 81 -5.32 -3.28 -27.20
N PRO A 82 -4.65 -2.13 -27.04
CA PRO A 82 -3.83 -1.89 -25.86
C PRO A 82 -4.70 -1.77 -24.61
N GLY A 83 -4.23 -2.36 -23.52
CA GLY A 83 -4.94 -2.32 -22.24
C GLY A 83 -4.76 -0.98 -21.52
N SER A 84 -5.64 -0.73 -20.55
CA SER A 84 -5.71 0.57 -19.85
C SER A 84 -4.41 0.97 -19.14
N LEU A 85 -3.75 0.02 -18.47
CA LEU A 85 -2.47 0.27 -17.80
C LEU A 85 -1.34 0.46 -18.82
N LEU A 86 -1.35 -0.31 -19.91
CA LEU A 86 -0.34 -0.19 -20.96
C LEU A 86 -0.38 1.19 -21.62
N MET A 87 -1.58 1.69 -21.94
CA MET A 87 -1.77 3.05 -22.47
C MET A 87 -1.31 4.12 -21.49
N LEU A 88 -1.61 3.99 -20.19
CA LEU A 88 -1.14 4.93 -19.18
C LEU A 88 0.39 4.95 -19.10
N CYS A 89 1.03 3.78 -19.09
CA CYS A 89 2.48 3.70 -18.99
C CYS A 89 3.17 4.29 -20.22
N GLU A 90 2.58 4.13 -21.40
CA GLU A 90 3.05 4.75 -22.64
C GLU A 90 3.02 6.28 -22.56
N GLU A 91 1.94 6.86 -22.07
CA GLU A 91 1.82 8.31 -21.84
C GLU A 91 2.81 8.79 -20.75
N ALA A 92 2.94 8.03 -19.66
CA ALA A 92 3.85 8.35 -18.57
C ALA A 92 5.33 8.34 -19.00
N LEU A 93 5.69 7.50 -19.98
CA LEU A 93 7.03 7.48 -20.59
C LEU A 93 7.31 8.74 -21.44
N LYS A 94 6.28 9.35 -22.02
CA LYS A 94 6.38 10.62 -22.77
C LYS A 94 6.43 11.85 -21.86
N THR A 95 5.95 11.72 -20.62
CA THR A 95 5.80 12.82 -19.66
C THR A 95 6.49 12.50 -18.31
N PRO A 96 7.82 12.30 -18.30
CA PRO A 96 8.55 11.83 -17.13
C PRO A 96 8.49 12.77 -15.91
N ASP A 97 8.18 14.05 -16.11
CA ASP A 97 8.07 15.04 -15.04
C ASP A 97 6.73 14.97 -14.28
N LYS A 98 5.70 14.33 -14.87
CA LYS A 98 4.38 14.16 -14.26
C LYS A 98 4.29 12.82 -13.52
N GLN A 99 3.58 12.82 -12.40
CA GLN A 99 3.21 11.60 -11.69
C GLN A 99 1.83 11.12 -12.12
N PHE A 100 1.65 9.81 -12.18
CA PHE A 100 0.39 9.15 -12.53
C PHE A 100 -0.05 8.17 -11.45
N PHE A 101 -1.33 8.22 -11.11
CA PHE A 101 -2.02 7.23 -10.28
C PHE A 101 -2.95 6.39 -11.15
N PHE A 102 -2.73 5.08 -11.17
CA PHE A 102 -3.62 4.10 -11.78
C PHE A 102 -4.41 3.40 -10.67
N VAL A 103 -5.69 3.75 -10.54
CA VAL A 103 -6.58 3.25 -9.50
C VAL A 103 -7.46 2.15 -10.07
N LEU A 104 -7.29 0.93 -9.57
CA LEU A 104 -8.17 -0.20 -9.78
C LEU A 104 -9.28 -0.17 -8.73
N ASP A 105 -10.46 0.27 -9.15
CA ASP A 105 -11.61 0.38 -8.26
C ASP A 105 -12.30 -0.98 -8.10
N GLU A 106 -12.63 -1.33 -6.85
CA GLU A 106 -13.19 -2.65 -6.48
C GLU A 106 -12.33 -3.83 -6.97
N MET A 107 -11.03 -3.73 -6.71
CA MET A 107 -10.00 -4.63 -7.22
C MET A 107 -10.31 -6.12 -6.98
N ASN A 108 -10.99 -6.44 -5.89
CA ASN A 108 -11.30 -7.79 -5.44
C ASN A 108 -12.61 -8.39 -5.99
N VAL A 109 -13.33 -7.67 -6.86
CA VAL A 109 -14.51 -8.20 -7.55
C VAL A 109 -14.12 -9.34 -8.52
N ALA A 110 -12.90 -9.29 -9.05
CA ALA A 110 -12.28 -10.40 -9.78
C ALA A 110 -11.06 -10.95 -9.03
N ARG A 111 -10.60 -12.14 -9.41
CA ARG A 111 -9.40 -12.76 -8.81
C ARG A 111 -8.14 -12.00 -9.22
N VAL A 112 -7.66 -11.15 -8.32
CA VAL A 112 -6.50 -10.27 -8.55
C VAL A 112 -5.26 -11.02 -9.00
N GLU A 113 -5.02 -12.22 -8.45
CA GLU A 113 -3.87 -13.02 -8.86
C GLU A 113 -3.92 -13.53 -10.31
N TYR A 114 -5.05 -13.40 -11.02
CA TYR A 114 -5.19 -13.78 -12.42
C TYR A 114 -4.96 -12.59 -13.33
N TYR A 115 -5.82 -11.58 -13.27
CA TYR A 115 -5.72 -10.45 -14.18
C TYR A 115 -4.50 -9.55 -13.91
N PHE A 116 -4.04 -9.49 -12.65
CA PHE A 116 -2.90 -8.67 -12.25
C PHE A 116 -1.57 -9.43 -12.18
N ALA A 117 -1.55 -10.71 -12.56
CA ALA A 117 -0.39 -11.59 -12.42
C ALA A 117 0.90 -11.04 -13.04
N GLU A 118 0.82 -10.56 -14.28
CA GLU A 118 1.97 -10.06 -15.03
C GLU A 118 2.45 -8.71 -14.48
N VAL A 119 1.54 -7.83 -14.06
CA VAL A 119 1.90 -6.56 -13.42
C VAL A 119 2.68 -6.81 -12.12
N LEU A 120 2.20 -7.73 -11.28
CA LEU A 120 2.89 -8.15 -10.05
C LEU A 120 4.25 -8.78 -10.33
N SER A 121 4.43 -9.44 -11.48
CA SER A 121 5.70 -10.01 -11.91
C SER A 121 6.68 -8.91 -12.36
N VAL A 122 6.22 -8.01 -13.22
CA VAL A 122 7.01 -6.90 -13.78
C VAL A 122 7.49 -5.94 -12.70
N MET A 123 6.65 -5.63 -11.71
CA MET A 123 7.04 -4.80 -10.57
C MET A 123 8.28 -5.31 -9.83
N GLU A 124 8.47 -6.63 -9.74
CA GLU A 124 9.61 -7.25 -9.06
C GLU A 124 10.91 -7.19 -9.89
N THR A 125 10.81 -6.75 -11.14
CA THR A 125 11.97 -6.58 -12.04
C THR A 125 12.50 -5.15 -12.06
N ARG A 126 11.89 -4.24 -11.27
CA ARG A 126 12.31 -2.85 -11.17
C ARG A 126 13.74 -2.76 -10.67
N ARG A 127 14.53 -1.93 -11.35
CA ARG A 127 15.94 -1.66 -11.00
C ARG A 127 16.29 -0.21 -11.30
N ARG A 128 17.25 0.33 -10.56
CA ARG A 128 17.85 1.63 -10.88
C ARG A 128 18.80 1.49 -12.08
N THR A 129 18.78 2.51 -12.93
CA THR A 129 19.69 2.72 -14.04
C THR A 129 20.14 4.19 -14.04
N THR A 130 21.10 4.54 -14.89
CA THR A 130 21.51 5.94 -15.07
C THR A 130 20.37 6.85 -15.52
N GLY A 131 19.37 6.31 -16.23
CA GLY A 131 18.19 7.04 -16.69
C GLY A 131 16.98 7.00 -15.74
N GLY A 132 17.15 6.52 -14.50
CA GLY A 132 16.07 6.37 -13.53
C GLY A 132 15.67 4.91 -13.29
N ILE A 133 14.46 4.69 -12.79
CA ILE A 133 13.96 3.35 -12.44
C ILE A 133 13.18 2.77 -13.62
N VAL A 134 13.58 1.58 -14.05
CA VAL A 134 12.96 0.84 -15.17
C VAL A 134 12.57 -0.57 -14.74
N SER A 135 11.62 -1.19 -15.43
CA SER A 135 11.25 -2.60 -15.30
C SER A 135 11.45 -3.35 -16.62
N LYS A 136 11.18 -4.65 -16.65
CA LYS A 136 10.90 -5.35 -17.92
C LYS A 136 9.63 -4.78 -18.59
N PRO A 137 9.46 -4.98 -19.91
CA PRO A 137 8.21 -4.62 -20.58
C PRO A 137 6.99 -5.28 -19.94
N LEU A 138 5.88 -4.56 -19.95
CA LEU A 138 4.60 -5.01 -19.41
C LEU A 138 4.00 -6.12 -20.27
N ASN A 139 4.07 -5.98 -21.59
CA ASN A 139 3.62 -6.99 -22.56
C ASN A 139 4.64 -7.10 -23.70
N PRO A 140 5.71 -7.90 -23.55
CA PRO A 140 6.78 -7.98 -24.56
C PRO A 140 6.34 -8.60 -25.89
N SER A 141 5.18 -9.26 -25.92
CA SER A 141 4.60 -9.86 -27.13
C SER A 141 3.67 -8.91 -27.88
N ALA A 142 3.40 -7.72 -27.34
CA ALA A 142 2.53 -6.75 -28.00
C ALA A 142 3.18 -6.24 -29.31
N PRO A 143 2.41 -6.18 -30.41
CA PRO A 143 2.94 -5.74 -31.70
C PRO A 143 3.19 -4.23 -31.71
N ASP A 144 4.00 -3.78 -32.66
CA ASP A 144 4.06 -2.36 -33.01
C ASP A 144 2.76 -1.98 -33.73
N ASP A 145 2.01 -1.02 -33.19
CA ASP A 145 0.74 -0.59 -33.76
C ASP A 145 0.51 0.92 -33.52
N GLY A 146 -0.13 1.59 -34.48
CA GLY A 146 -0.44 3.02 -34.38
C GLY A 146 0.78 3.95 -34.19
N GLY A 147 1.99 3.50 -34.54
CA GLY A 147 3.25 4.25 -34.32
C GLY A 147 3.84 4.10 -32.91
N VAL A 148 3.29 3.20 -32.10
CA VAL A 148 3.76 2.89 -30.74
C VAL A 148 4.39 1.50 -30.74
N ASN A 149 5.56 1.37 -30.12
CA ASN A 149 6.18 0.08 -29.84
C ASN A 149 5.68 -0.45 -28.49
N TRP A 150 4.52 -1.09 -28.50
CA TRP A 150 3.86 -1.60 -27.30
C TRP A 150 4.70 -2.66 -26.58
N GLY A 151 5.44 -3.50 -27.33
CA GLY A 151 6.35 -4.51 -26.81
C GLY A 151 7.50 -3.96 -25.95
N SER A 152 7.79 -2.67 -26.05
CA SER A 152 8.84 -1.98 -25.29
C SER A 152 8.32 -1.21 -24.07
N VAL A 153 7.01 -1.00 -23.94
CA VAL A 153 6.41 -0.25 -22.84
C VAL A 153 6.60 -1.02 -21.54
N TYR A 154 7.19 -0.36 -20.54
CA TYR A 154 7.47 -0.90 -19.21
C TYR A 154 6.75 -0.09 -18.13
N LEU A 155 6.80 -0.52 -16.86
CA LEU A 155 6.25 0.22 -15.74
C LEU A 155 7.25 1.31 -15.29
N PRO A 156 7.00 2.60 -15.59
CA PRO A 156 7.95 3.66 -15.31
C PRO A 156 7.96 4.08 -13.84
N ALA A 157 8.95 4.89 -13.45
CA ALA A 157 9.12 5.34 -12.06
C ALA A 157 7.97 6.22 -11.56
N ASN A 158 7.34 6.96 -12.46
CA ASN A 158 6.31 7.96 -12.22
C ASN A 158 4.88 7.41 -12.32
N VAL A 159 4.69 6.08 -12.26
CA VAL A 159 3.37 5.42 -12.18
C VAL A 159 3.25 4.70 -10.85
N SER A 160 2.19 5.02 -10.12
CA SER A 160 1.76 4.32 -8.91
C SER A 160 0.46 3.56 -9.15
N LEU A 161 0.39 2.34 -8.64
CA LEU A 161 -0.76 1.45 -8.72
C LEU A 161 -1.50 1.50 -7.38
N ILE A 162 -2.81 1.71 -7.42
CA ILE A 162 -3.67 1.75 -6.22
C ILE A 162 -4.84 0.80 -6.45
N GLY A 163 -5.11 -0.12 -5.52
CA GLY A 163 -6.31 -0.95 -5.53
C GLY A 163 -7.27 -0.54 -4.43
N THR A 164 -8.56 -0.41 -4.70
CA THR A 164 -9.58 -0.20 -3.65
C THR A 164 -10.36 -1.50 -3.40
N VAL A 165 -10.74 -1.73 -2.14
CA VAL A 165 -11.36 -3.00 -1.72
C VAL A 165 -12.47 -2.73 -0.72
N ASN A 166 -13.66 -3.23 -1.02
CA ASN A 166 -14.80 -3.25 -0.10
C ASN A 166 -14.75 -4.53 0.73
N MET A 167 -14.55 -4.42 2.05
CA MET A 167 -14.33 -5.56 2.95
C MET A 167 -15.62 -6.27 3.37
N ASP A 168 -16.75 -5.58 3.29
CA ASP A 168 -18.11 -6.00 3.62
C ASP A 168 -18.72 -6.93 2.56
N GLU A 169 -18.31 -6.77 1.30
CA GLU A 169 -18.86 -7.51 0.16
C GLU A 169 -17.85 -8.46 -0.51
N THR A 170 -16.65 -8.64 0.08
CA THR A 170 -15.53 -9.31 -0.62
C THR A 170 -15.92 -10.70 -1.14
N THR A 171 -15.95 -10.83 -2.46
CA THR A 171 -16.21 -12.11 -3.13
C THR A 171 -14.95 -12.99 -3.17
N HIS A 172 -13.77 -12.36 -3.26
CA HIS A 172 -12.47 -13.02 -3.27
C HIS A 172 -11.49 -12.37 -2.30
N GLY A 173 -10.93 -13.15 -1.38
CA GLY A 173 -9.82 -12.71 -0.52
C GLY A 173 -8.50 -12.63 -1.29
N PHE A 174 -7.55 -11.84 -0.80
CA PHE A 174 -6.24 -11.73 -1.43
C PHE A 174 -5.34 -12.93 -1.16
N SER A 175 -4.70 -13.43 -2.22
CA SER A 175 -3.62 -14.40 -2.06
C SER A 175 -2.38 -13.75 -1.42
N ARG A 176 -1.54 -14.56 -0.76
CA ARG A 176 -0.24 -14.11 -0.23
C ARG A 176 0.63 -13.46 -1.32
N LYS A 177 0.52 -13.93 -2.57
CA LYS A 177 1.27 -13.39 -3.72
C LYS A 177 0.97 -11.90 -3.93
N VAL A 178 -0.28 -11.48 -3.70
CA VAL A 178 -0.71 -10.08 -3.82
C VAL A 178 -0.31 -9.29 -2.58
N LEU A 179 -0.63 -9.80 -1.38
CA LEU A 179 -0.32 -9.11 -0.11
C LEU A 179 1.19 -8.88 0.10
N ASP A 180 2.02 -9.81 -0.36
CA ASP A 180 3.49 -9.66 -0.31
C ASP A 180 4.00 -8.48 -1.13
N ARG A 181 3.23 -8.02 -2.13
CA ARG A 181 3.64 -6.99 -3.10
C ARG A 181 2.94 -5.64 -2.92
N ALA A 182 2.06 -5.52 -1.94
CA ALA A 182 1.35 -4.28 -1.63
C ALA A 182 1.56 -3.86 -0.18
N PHE A 183 1.51 -2.57 0.08
CA PHE A 183 1.09 -2.09 1.40
C PHE A 183 -0.43 -2.07 1.44
N VAL A 184 -1.05 -2.59 2.49
CA VAL A 184 -2.50 -2.53 2.64
C VAL A 184 -2.88 -1.58 3.75
N LEU A 185 -3.38 -0.40 3.38
CA LEU A 185 -3.86 0.61 4.30
C LEU A 185 -5.36 0.40 4.53
N GLU A 186 -5.73 0.14 5.78
CA GLU A 186 -7.12 0.01 6.20
C GLU A 186 -7.69 1.38 6.60
N LEU A 187 -8.81 1.75 5.96
CA LEU A 187 -9.61 2.94 6.23
C LEU A 187 -10.95 2.48 6.82
N SER A 188 -10.95 2.11 8.11
CA SER A 188 -12.13 1.59 8.82
C SER A 188 -12.62 2.46 9.97
N GLU A 189 -11.83 3.42 10.42
CA GLU A 189 -12.26 4.40 11.42
C GLU A 189 -13.25 5.37 10.80
N VAL A 190 -14.51 5.29 11.25
CA VAL A 190 -15.59 6.18 10.81
C VAL A 190 -16.09 6.96 12.01
N ASP A 191 -15.74 8.24 12.05
CA ASP A 191 -16.33 9.18 13.00
C ASP A 191 -17.49 9.94 12.36
N LEU A 192 -18.71 9.44 12.58
CA LEU A 192 -19.94 10.08 12.09
C LEU A 192 -20.27 11.40 12.80
N ALA A 193 -19.68 11.66 13.97
CA ALA A 193 -19.85 12.92 14.68
C ALA A 193 -18.96 14.04 14.12
N ASN A 194 -18.01 13.68 13.25
CA ASN A 194 -17.13 14.61 12.57
C ASN A 194 -17.84 15.26 11.37
N TYR A 195 -18.50 16.39 11.62
CA TYR A 195 -19.13 17.16 10.56
C TYR A 195 -18.07 17.85 9.68
N PRO A 196 -18.01 17.55 8.38
CA PRO A 196 -17.02 18.17 7.51
C PRO A 196 -17.32 19.67 7.34
N SER A 197 -16.36 20.53 7.68
CA SER A 197 -16.43 21.95 7.38
C SER A 197 -15.76 22.23 6.03
N LYS A 198 -16.53 22.58 5.00
CA LYS A 198 -15.93 23.14 3.78
C LYS A 198 -15.44 24.55 4.07
N SER A 199 -14.13 24.75 3.94
CA SER A 199 -13.54 26.09 3.93
C SER A 199 -13.77 26.73 2.57
N THR A 200 -14.14 28.00 2.55
CA THR A 200 -14.25 28.81 1.32
C THR A 200 -12.93 29.46 0.93
N ALA A 201 -11.89 29.34 1.77
CA ALA A 201 -10.57 29.84 1.46
C ALA A 201 -9.90 28.97 0.39
N ALA A 202 -9.35 29.60 -0.65
CA ALA A 202 -8.57 28.90 -1.65
C ALA A 202 -7.29 28.34 -1.01
N VAL A 203 -7.23 27.03 -0.83
CA VAL A 203 -5.99 26.35 -0.43
C VAL A 203 -5.14 26.15 -1.69
N PRO A 204 -3.90 26.67 -1.73
CA PRO A 204 -3.04 26.48 -2.88
C PRO A 204 -2.74 24.99 -3.09
N VAL A 205 -2.93 24.52 -4.33
CA VAL A 205 -2.49 23.20 -4.76
C VAL A 205 -0.96 23.19 -4.77
N ALA A 206 -0.36 22.21 -4.09
CA ALA A 206 1.07 22.01 -4.21
C ALA A 206 1.35 21.35 -5.56
N SER A 207 2.39 21.79 -6.29
CA SER A 207 2.80 21.11 -7.53
C SER A 207 3.97 20.19 -7.21
N TRP A 208 3.72 18.89 -7.07
CA TRP A 208 4.75 17.89 -6.82
C TRP A 208 5.15 17.23 -8.14
N GLY A 209 6.38 17.45 -8.59
CA GLY A 209 6.93 16.73 -9.74
C GLY A 209 7.16 15.24 -9.43
N ALA A 210 7.37 14.43 -10.47
CA ALA A 210 7.59 12.98 -10.33
C ALA A 210 8.68 12.60 -9.31
N ILE A 211 9.76 13.40 -9.20
CA ILE A 211 10.85 13.17 -8.24
C ILE A 211 10.36 13.10 -6.79
N ALA A 212 9.34 13.90 -6.44
CA ALA A 212 8.77 13.91 -5.08
C ALA A 212 8.02 12.61 -4.73
N TRP A 213 7.77 11.73 -5.70
CA TRP A 213 7.13 10.43 -5.54
C TRP A 213 8.10 9.26 -5.69
N MET A 214 9.30 9.52 -6.18
CA MET A 214 10.28 8.47 -6.43
C MET A 214 10.81 7.89 -5.12
N PRO A 215 11.02 6.56 -5.04
CA PRO A 215 11.72 5.96 -3.91
C PRO A 215 13.16 6.46 -3.85
N ASN A 216 13.68 6.64 -2.63
CA ASN A 216 15.11 6.88 -2.37
C ASN A 216 15.94 5.61 -2.59
N TYR A 217 15.40 4.45 -2.19
CA TYR A 217 16.04 3.14 -2.32
C TYR A 217 15.02 2.11 -2.82
N LEU A 218 15.45 1.14 -3.63
CA LEU A 218 14.56 0.06 -4.08
C LEU A 218 14.72 -1.20 -3.23
N GLN A 219 15.92 -1.41 -2.68
CA GLN A 219 16.27 -2.56 -1.85
C GLN A 219 17.15 -2.11 -0.68
N LEU A 220 17.19 -2.89 0.38
CA LEU A 220 17.99 -2.55 1.56
C LEU A 220 19.50 -2.51 1.24
N SER A 221 19.95 -3.30 0.27
CA SER A 221 21.34 -3.30 -0.22
C SER A 221 21.75 -2.02 -0.94
N ASP A 222 20.81 -1.15 -1.29
CA ASP A 222 21.11 0.14 -1.91
C ASP A 222 21.55 1.19 -0.87
N ILE A 223 21.42 0.88 0.43
CA ILE A 223 21.78 1.77 1.54
C ILE A 223 23.20 1.45 1.98
N ASP A 224 24.00 2.49 2.23
CA ASP A 224 25.31 2.34 2.86
C ASP A 224 25.16 2.02 4.36
N ALA A 225 25.80 0.94 4.81
CA ALA A 225 25.80 0.49 6.22
C ALA A 225 24.41 0.46 6.89
N PRO A 226 23.42 -0.27 6.33
CA PRO A 226 22.04 -0.29 6.83
C PRO A 226 21.93 -0.74 8.30
N GLU A 227 22.86 -1.56 8.78
CA GLU A 227 22.97 -2.01 10.18
C GLU A 227 23.30 -0.91 11.19
N THR A 228 23.68 0.28 10.71
CA THR A 228 23.94 1.46 11.56
C THR A 228 22.77 2.43 11.63
N ASN A 229 21.75 2.25 10.77
CA ASN A 229 20.58 3.11 10.74
C ASN A 229 19.52 2.64 11.75
N THR A 230 19.14 3.51 12.69
CA THR A 230 18.18 3.18 13.76
C THR A 230 16.81 2.72 13.23
N ALA A 231 16.22 3.46 12.28
CA ALA A 231 14.91 3.10 11.72
C ALA A 231 14.93 1.72 11.02
N VAL A 232 16.01 1.41 10.32
CA VAL A 232 16.22 0.11 9.68
C VAL A 232 16.38 -1.01 10.72
N THR A 233 17.25 -0.81 11.71
CA THR A 233 17.55 -1.83 12.71
C THR A 233 16.34 -2.13 13.61
N GLU A 234 15.59 -1.11 14.03
CA GLU A 234 14.34 -1.28 14.79
C GLU A 234 13.29 -2.07 14.00
N ALA A 235 13.10 -1.71 12.72
CA ALA A 235 12.20 -2.43 11.82
C ALA A 235 12.59 -3.91 11.66
N VAL A 236 13.88 -4.19 11.42
CA VAL A 236 14.38 -5.56 11.28
C VAL A 236 14.21 -6.34 12.59
N ASN A 237 14.54 -5.75 13.74
CA ASN A 237 14.41 -6.41 15.04
C ASN A 237 12.96 -6.75 15.37
N ALA A 238 12.02 -5.83 15.09
CA ALA A 238 10.59 -6.10 15.29
C ALA A 238 10.10 -7.25 14.39
N LEU A 239 10.56 -7.34 13.14
CA LEU A 239 10.19 -8.45 12.26
C LEU A 239 10.84 -9.78 12.65
N VAL A 240 12.07 -9.76 13.19
CA VAL A 240 12.67 -10.96 13.79
C VAL A 240 11.83 -11.45 14.95
N ARG A 241 11.43 -10.55 15.88
CA ARG A 241 10.56 -10.88 17.00
C ARG A 241 9.19 -11.39 16.56
N ALA A 242 8.58 -10.77 15.55
CA ALA A 242 7.32 -11.24 14.96
C ALA A 242 7.46 -12.65 14.36
N ASN A 243 8.58 -12.93 13.69
CA ASN A 243 8.83 -14.23 13.07
C ASN A 243 8.95 -15.38 14.08
N GLU A 244 9.47 -15.12 15.29
CA GLU A 244 9.48 -16.11 16.38
C GLU A 244 8.06 -16.62 16.69
N SER A 245 7.08 -15.73 16.70
CA SER A 245 5.66 -16.08 16.91
C SER A 245 5.04 -16.75 15.68
N LEU A 246 5.37 -16.27 14.48
CA LEU A 246 4.73 -16.69 13.22
C LEU A 246 5.24 -18.04 12.70
N GLN A 247 6.48 -18.40 13.00
CA GLN A 247 7.15 -19.58 12.44
C GLN A 247 6.43 -20.91 12.77
N PRO A 248 5.94 -21.17 14.00
CA PRO A 248 5.19 -22.39 14.31
C PRO A 248 3.94 -22.59 13.45
N ALA A 249 3.30 -21.48 13.03
CA ALA A 249 2.13 -21.50 12.16
C ALA A 249 2.48 -21.44 10.66
N GLN A 250 3.78 -21.47 10.29
CA GLN A 250 4.27 -21.29 8.91
C GLN A 250 3.83 -19.95 8.28
N LEU A 251 3.74 -18.89 9.10
CA LEU A 251 3.28 -17.57 8.70
C LEU A 251 4.42 -16.54 8.53
N GLN A 252 5.67 -16.96 8.70
CA GLN A 252 6.84 -16.09 8.75
C GLN A 252 6.92 -15.16 7.53
N VAL A 253 7.43 -13.96 7.78
CA VAL A 253 7.74 -12.97 6.74
C VAL A 253 9.14 -13.22 6.18
N GLY A 254 9.29 -13.00 4.87
CA GLY A 254 10.56 -13.14 4.17
C GLY A 254 11.29 -11.82 3.95
N TYR A 255 12.43 -11.88 3.26
CA TYR A 255 13.30 -10.73 2.98
C TYR A 255 12.62 -9.56 2.27
N ARG A 256 11.64 -9.83 1.39
CA ARG A 256 10.88 -8.78 0.72
C ARG A 256 10.13 -7.89 1.72
N VAL A 257 9.42 -8.50 2.67
CA VAL A 257 8.68 -7.76 3.70
C VAL A 257 9.65 -7.01 4.62
N ARG A 258 10.78 -7.62 4.95
CA ARG A 258 11.85 -6.95 5.71
C ARG A 258 12.30 -5.66 5.05
N ASP A 259 12.68 -5.74 3.77
CA ASP A 259 13.18 -4.58 3.03
C ASP A 259 12.09 -3.51 2.91
N GLU A 260 10.86 -3.88 2.58
CA GLU A 260 9.75 -2.94 2.45
C GLU A 260 9.42 -2.22 3.77
N VAL A 261 9.39 -2.93 4.90
CA VAL A 261 9.11 -2.31 6.21
C VAL A 261 10.26 -1.40 6.65
N ALA A 262 11.52 -1.83 6.45
CA ALA A 262 12.68 -1.00 6.77
C ALA A 262 12.75 0.27 5.91
N LEU A 263 12.52 0.14 4.60
CA LEU A 263 12.47 1.27 3.68
C LEU A 263 11.30 2.21 3.98
N PHE A 264 10.13 1.68 4.35
CA PHE A 264 9.00 2.50 4.78
C PHE A 264 9.34 3.32 6.02
N CYS A 265 9.90 2.68 7.05
CA CYS A 265 10.27 3.36 8.30
C CYS A 265 11.34 4.42 8.04
N LEU A 266 12.31 4.14 7.17
CA LEU A 266 13.32 5.11 6.76
C LEU A 266 12.70 6.31 6.05
N ASN A 267 11.84 6.07 5.04
CA ASN A 267 11.15 7.13 4.30
C ASN A 267 10.22 7.97 5.21
N ALA A 268 9.65 7.36 6.25
CA ALA A 268 8.79 8.04 7.22
C ALA A 268 9.56 9.04 8.09
N THR A 269 10.87 8.87 8.28
CA THR A 269 11.67 9.79 9.13
C THR A 269 11.67 11.23 8.60
N GLU A 270 11.61 11.41 7.28
CA GLU A 270 11.56 12.73 6.63
C GLU A 270 10.22 13.47 6.84
N GLN A 271 9.19 12.75 7.31
CA GLN A 271 7.81 13.25 7.43
C GLN A 271 7.16 12.84 8.75
N SER A 272 7.99 12.61 9.78
CA SER A 272 7.55 12.07 11.08
C SER A 272 6.47 12.93 11.76
N GLU A 273 6.46 14.24 11.51
CA GLU A 273 5.47 15.18 12.07
C GLU A 273 4.03 14.93 11.58
N TYR A 274 3.84 14.19 10.49
CA TYR A 274 2.52 13.86 9.95
C TYR A 274 2.00 12.49 10.40
N PHE A 275 2.80 11.70 11.11
CA PHE A 275 2.38 10.43 11.70
C PHE A 275 1.71 10.66 13.06
N VAL A 276 0.64 11.45 13.03
CA VAL A 276 -0.19 11.79 14.18
C VAL A 276 -1.66 11.63 13.84
N ASP A 277 -2.51 11.38 14.83
CA ASP A 277 -3.95 11.59 14.70
C ASP A 277 -4.32 13.06 14.97
N ARG A 278 -5.60 13.41 14.79
CA ARG A 278 -6.13 14.75 15.08
C ARG A 278 -6.12 15.13 16.56
N ALA A 279 -5.96 14.16 17.45
CA ALA A 279 -5.78 14.39 18.88
C ALA A 279 -4.29 14.57 19.24
N GLU A 280 -3.40 14.67 18.25
CA GLU A 280 -1.94 14.78 18.38
C GLU A 280 -1.27 13.56 19.03
N THR A 281 -1.95 12.40 19.05
CA THR A 281 -1.34 11.13 19.41
C THR A 281 -0.36 10.74 18.31
N VAL A 282 0.88 10.42 18.69
CA VAL A 282 1.91 9.97 17.74
C VAL A 282 1.69 8.49 17.39
N LEU A 283 1.72 8.17 16.10
CA LEU A 283 1.68 6.80 15.59
C LEU A 283 3.07 6.42 15.09
N ALA A 284 3.64 5.32 15.59
CA ALA A 284 4.91 4.83 15.09
C ALA A 284 4.74 4.25 13.66
N PRO A 285 5.54 4.68 12.67
CA PRO A 285 5.52 4.10 11.31
C PRO A 285 5.70 2.58 11.29
N LEU A 286 6.47 2.05 12.24
CA LEU A 286 6.68 0.61 12.40
C LEU A 286 5.40 -0.12 12.86
N ASP A 287 4.60 0.46 13.75
CA ASP A 287 3.31 -0.08 14.18
C ASP A 287 2.35 -0.21 12.98
N LEU A 288 2.28 0.85 12.18
CA LEU A 288 1.52 0.87 10.94
C LEU A 288 2.01 -0.22 9.98
N CYS A 289 3.32 -0.42 9.83
CA CYS A 289 3.88 -1.49 9.00
C CYS A 289 3.52 -2.90 9.48
N LEU A 290 3.52 -3.16 10.78
CA LEU A 290 3.08 -4.45 11.32
C LEU A 290 1.62 -4.71 10.95
N SER A 291 0.77 -3.70 11.08
CA SER A 291 -0.63 -3.76 10.65
C SER A 291 -0.79 -3.93 9.13
N MET A 292 -0.01 -3.24 8.30
CA MET A 292 -0.15 -3.28 6.84
C MET A 292 0.50 -4.52 6.18
N LYS A 293 1.54 -5.11 6.79
CA LYS A 293 2.38 -6.13 6.16
C LYS A 293 2.44 -7.46 6.89
N VAL A 294 2.19 -7.49 8.20
CA VAL A 294 2.32 -8.71 9.02
C VAL A 294 0.95 -9.29 9.33
N LEU A 295 0.08 -8.53 9.99
CA LEU A 295 -1.24 -9.02 10.42
C LEU A 295 -2.13 -9.55 9.29
N PRO A 296 -2.13 -8.99 8.05
CA PRO A 296 -2.92 -9.51 6.93
C PRO A 296 -2.60 -10.96 6.54
N ARG A 297 -1.45 -11.49 6.97
CA ARG A 297 -1.03 -12.88 6.74
C ARG A 297 -1.64 -13.85 7.75
N ILE A 298 -2.10 -13.36 8.89
CA ILE A 298 -2.65 -14.16 9.99
C ILE A 298 -4.14 -14.37 9.69
N GLN A 299 -4.43 -15.50 9.07
CA GLN A 299 -5.79 -15.92 8.74
C GLN A 299 -5.95 -17.41 8.98
N GLY A 300 -7.13 -17.83 9.46
CA GLY A 300 -7.42 -19.22 9.77
C GLY A 300 -8.03 -19.39 11.14
N GLY A 301 -7.97 -20.63 11.64
CA GLY A 301 -8.43 -20.99 12.97
C GLY A 301 -7.50 -22.01 13.63
N GLY A 302 -7.91 -22.49 14.81
CA GLY A 302 -7.19 -23.52 15.55
C GLY A 302 -6.09 -23.00 16.48
N ALA A 303 -5.42 -23.94 17.14
CA ALA A 303 -4.48 -23.66 18.23
C ALA A 303 -3.29 -22.80 17.77
N PHE A 304 -2.66 -23.11 16.64
CA PHE A 304 -1.51 -22.35 16.13
C PHE A 304 -1.83 -20.86 15.91
N ILE A 305 -3.00 -20.54 15.34
CA ILE A 305 -3.41 -19.14 15.13
C ILE A 305 -3.69 -18.45 16.47
N ARG A 306 -4.33 -19.15 17.41
CA ARG A 306 -4.57 -18.64 18.76
C ARG A 306 -3.25 -18.33 19.49
N ASP A 307 -2.27 -19.23 19.41
CA ASP A 307 -0.97 -19.06 20.06
C ASP A 307 -0.21 -17.87 19.48
N VAL A 308 -0.22 -17.71 18.15
CA VAL A 308 0.33 -16.52 17.47
C VAL A 308 -0.32 -15.25 18.01
N LEU A 309 -1.65 -15.18 18.02
CA LEU A 309 -2.37 -13.98 18.45
C LEU A 309 -2.18 -13.67 19.93
N ASN A 310 -2.08 -14.69 20.78
CA ASN A 310 -1.78 -14.52 22.21
C ASN A 310 -0.39 -13.94 22.44
N ASP A 311 0.62 -14.45 21.74
CA ASP A 311 1.98 -13.90 21.84
C ASP A 311 2.05 -12.47 21.28
N PHE A 312 1.42 -12.21 20.12
CA PHE A 312 1.32 -10.86 19.57
C PHE A 312 0.61 -9.90 20.53
N ALA A 313 -0.50 -10.28 21.15
CA ALA A 313 -1.23 -9.44 22.09
C ALA A 313 -0.36 -9.06 23.30
N SER A 314 0.43 -10.01 23.80
CA SER A 314 1.40 -9.78 24.89
C SER A 314 2.52 -8.84 24.46
N TRP A 315 3.11 -9.07 23.28
CA TRP A 315 4.24 -8.29 22.77
C TRP A 315 3.86 -6.85 22.40
N THR A 316 2.65 -6.64 21.87
CA THR A 316 2.21 -5.34 21.33
C THR A 316 1.59 -4.43 22.39
N LEU A 317 1.38 -4.93 23.62
CA LEU A 317 0.71 -4.20 24.69
C LEU A 317 1.38 -2.83 24.94
N PRO A 318 0.62 -1.72 24.94
CA PRO A 318 1.14 -0.42 25.32
C PRO A 318 1.64 -0.41 26.77
N ASN A 319 2.92 -0.08 26.99
CA ASN A 319 3.44 0.14 28.33
C ASN A 319 2.80 1.41 28.90
N GLN A 320 1.96 1.27 29.94
CA GLN A 320 1.35 2.42 30.65
C GLN A 320 2.35 3.19 31.55
N SER A 321 3.61 2.78 31.57
CA SER A 321 4.62 3.26 32.52
C SER A 321 5.92 3.57 31.80
N GLU A 322 6.05 4.76 31.22
CA GLU A 322 7.29 5.56 31.22
C GLU A 322 7.04 6.93 30.58
N ALA A 323 6.58 7.88 31.39
CA ALA A 323 6.60 9.31 31.09
C ALA A 323 8.03 9.91 31.17
N GLY A 324 9.07 9.13 30.85
CA GLY A 324 10.44 9.61 30.84
C GLY A 324 11.49 8.53 31.03
N ALA A 325 11.90 7.85 29.94
CA ALA A 325 13.28 7.48 29.65
C ALA A 325 13.37 6.73 28.31
N SER A 326 14.26 7.19 27.43
CA SER A 326 14.81 6.51 26.23
C SER A 326 13.86 5.84 25.22
N GLU A 327 13.63 6.57 24.11
CA GLU A 327 13.57 6.12 22.71
C GLU A 327 13.62 4.60 22.43
N SER A 328 12.52 3.92 22.73
CA SER A 328 12.11 2.68 22.05
C SER A 328 10.58 2.70 22.06
N PRO A 329 9.90 2.49 20.92
CA PRO A 329 8.48 2.77 20.82
C PRO A 329 7.71 1.93 21.84
N SER A 330 7.16 2.62 22.82
CA SER A 330 6.35 2.09 23.90
C SER A 330 5.05 1.53 23.33
N GLY A 331 5.05 0.24 23.00
CA GLY A 331 3.91 -0.54 22.53
C GLY A 331 3.47 -0.27 21.10
N PHE A 332 3.01 -1.33 20.43
CA PHE A 332 2.41 -1.25 19.10
C PHE A 332 0.89 -1.16 19.27
N GLY A 333 0.40 0.00 19.72
CA GLY A 333 -1.00 0.20 20.10
C GLY A 333 -1.99 -0.16 18.99
N LEU A 334 -1.73 0.27 17.75
CA LEU A 334 -2.62 0.01 16.62
C LEU A 334 -2.61 -1.48 16.26
N THR A 335 -1.43 -2.10 16.23
CA THR A 335 -1.29 -3.55 16.06
C THR A 335 -1.98 -4.30 17.20
N HIS A 336 -1.87 -3.84 18.44
CA HIS A 336 -2.46 -4.47 19.62
C HIS A 336 -3.98 -4.50 19.52
N GLU A 337 -4.62 -3.36 19.26
CA GLU A 337 -6.08 -3.27 19.11
C GLU A 337 -6.58 -4.19 18.00
N ARG A 338 -5.85 -4.24 16.88
CA ARG A 338 -6.18 -5.13 15.77
C ARG A 338 -6.04 -6.61 16.16
N VAL A 339 -4.97 -6.99 16.86
CA VAL A 339 -4.77 -8.35 17.36
C VAL A 339 -5.89 -8.74 18.35
N LYS A 340 -6.31 -7.83 19.25
CA LYS A 340 -7.44 -8.06 20.16
C LYS A 340 -8.74 -8.34 19.41
N LEU A 341 -9.00 -7.58 18.36
CA LEU A 341 -10.17 -7.78 17.50
C LEU A 341 -10.12 -9.15 16.79
N MET A 342 -8.94 -9.56 16.30
CA MET A 342 -8.73 -10.89 15.69
C MET A 342 -8.89 -12.03 16.72
N GLN A 343 -8.39 -11.87 17.95
CA GLN A 343 -8.60 -12.83 19.05
C GLN A 343 -10.09 -13.02 19.34
N ASN A 344 -10.82 -11.91 19.52
CA ASN A 344 -12.25 -11.95 19.80
C ASN A 344 -13.02 -12.69 18.70
N ARG A 345 -12.69 -12.43 17.43
CA ARG A 345 -13.30 -13.12 16.28
C ARG A 345 -13.00 -14.63 16.28
N LEU A 346 -11.74 -15.00 16.54
CA LEU A 346 -11.33 -16.39 16.62
C LEU A 346 -12.08 -17.14 17.73
N ASP A 347 -12.27 -16.52 18.89
CA ASP A 347 -12.95 -17.12 20.02
C ASP A 347 -14.46 -17.23 19.82
N HIS A 348 -15.07 -16.28 19.10
CA HIS A 348 -16.51 -16.32 18.82
C HIS A 348 -16.90 -17.20 17.63
N THR A 349 -16.08 -17.26 16.58
CA THR A 349 -16.44 -17.90 15.30
C THR A 349 -15.60 -19.12 14.97
N GLY A 350 -14.49 -19.36 15.69
CA GLY A 350 -13.51 -20.40 15.37
C GLY A 350 -12.58 -20.05 14.21
N PHE A 351 -12.73 -18.87 13.61
CA PHE A 351 -11.93 -18.36 12.50
C PHE A 351 -11.60 -16.88 12.72
N THR A 352 -10.47 -16.42 12.20
CA THR A 352 -10.15 -15.00 12.15
C THR A 352 -9.42 -14.67 10.87
N SER A 353 -9.60 -13.43 10.43
CA SER A 353 -8.75 -12.79 9.44
C SER A 353 -8.51 -11.35 9.85
N TYR A 354 -7.53 -10.69 9.22
CA TYR A 354 -7.30 -9.27 9.43
C TYR A 354 -8.51 -8.40 8.99
N TRP A 355 -9.23 -8.89 7.99
CA TRP A 355 -10.30 -8.19 7.28
C TRP A 355 -11.68 -8.35 7.94
N VAL A 356 -12.08 -9.62 8.14
CA VAL A 356 -13.44 -10.07 8.52
C VAL A 356 -13.37 -10.95 9.75
#